data_AF-A0A413PXB7-F1
#
_entry.id   AF-A0A413PXB7-F1
#
_cell.length_a   1.000
_cell.length_b   1.000
_cell.length_c   1.000
_cell.angle_alpha   90.00
_cell.angle_beta   90.00
_cell.angle_gamma   90.00
#
_symmetry.space_group_name_H-M   'P 1'
#
loop_
_entity.id
_entity.type
_entity.pdbx_description
1 polymer ?
#
loop_
_entity_poly.entity_id
_entity_poly.type
_entity_poly.pdbx_seq_one_letter_code
_entity_poly.pdbx_strand_id
1 'polypeptide(L)'
;MQTTKKKPSLIFILVGAVLAGYLGYLINGAWTEGIAFNEFMDRFNEVCAVPFANYYNSNTVKAVAIALGIYAMAIVMYYTSQRNYMPGKEFGTARFENP
;
A
#
# COMPACT_ATOMS: atom_id res chain seq x y z
N MET A 1 -6.66 17.08 21.11
CA MET A 1 -5.27 17.08 20.60
C MET A 1 -5.31 16.94 19.10
N GLN A 2 -5.02 18.00 18.34
CA GLN A 2 -4.75 17.86 16.91
C GLN A 2 -3.50 16.99 16.73
N THR A 3 -3.52 16.06 15.78
CA THR A 3 -2.35 15.24 15.50
C THR A 3 -1.33 16.08 14.73
N THR A 4 -0.05 15.98 15.09
CA THR A 4 1.07 16.67 14.39
C THR A 4 1.43 16.02 13.05
N LYS A 5 0.68 14.99 12.62
CA LYS A 5 0.96 14.25 11.39
C LYS A 5 0.64 15.14 10.18
N LYS A 6 1.66 15.41 9.37
CA LYS A 6 1.51 16.18 8.12
C LYS A 6 0.64 15.40 7.13
N LYS A 7 -0.18 16.10 6.35
CA LYS A 7 -0.88 15.48 5.22
C LYS A 7 0.17 14.98 4.22
N PRO A 8 0.08 13.72 3.76
CA PRO A 8 1.01 13.20 2.79
C PRO A 8 0.82 13.97 1.47
N SER A 9 1.91 14.32 0.81
CA SER A 9 1.86 15.09 -0.43
C SER A 9 1.31 14.22 -1.57
N LEU A 10 0.48 14.82 -2.42
CA LEU A 10 -0.14 14.15 -3.56
C LEU A 10 0.91 13.50 -4.47
N ILE A 11 2.07 14.14 -4.64
CA ILE A 11 3.17 13.62 -5.47
C ILE A 11 3.67 12.28 -4.90
N PHE A 12 3.84 12.18 -3.58
CA PHE A 12 4.28 10.92 -2.96
C PHE A 12 3.24 9.81 -3.07
N ILE A 13 1.95 10.16 -3.06
CA ILE A 13 0.87 9.19 -3.28
C ILE A 13 0.92 8.65 -4.71
N LEU A 14 1.09 9.52 -5.70
CA LEU A 14 1.17 9.12 -7.10
C LEU A 14 2.44 8.30 -7.39
N VAL A 15 3.59 8.73 -6.88
CA VAL A 15 4.85 7.96 -7.01
C VAL A 15 4.69 6.58 -6.37
N GLY A 16 4.12 6.50 -5.17
CA GLY A 16 3.87 5.22 -4.51
C GLY A 16 2.90 4.33 -5.29
N ALA A 17 1.87 4.90 -5.93
CA ALA A 17 0.95 4.15 -6.79
C ALA A 17 1.67 3.56 -8.03
N VAL A 18 2.52 4.36 -8.69
CA VAL A 18 3.32 3.88 -9.83
C VAL A 18 4.25 2.74 -9.40
N LEU A 19 4.94 2.89 -8.26
CA LEU A 19 5.82 1.86 -7.72
C LEU A 19 5.05 0.58 -7.33
N ALA A 20 3.87 0.71 -6.71
CA ALA A 20 3.04 -0.43 -6.34
C ALA A 20 2.52 -1.18 -7.57
N GLY A 21 2.05 -0.45 -8.58
CA GLY A 21 1.64 -1.06 -9.86
C GLY A 21 2.79 -1.79 -10.54
N TYR A 22 3.97 -1.18 -10.57
CA TYR A 22 5.17 -1.81 -11.14
C TYR A 22 5.61 -3.06 -10.37
N LEU A 23 5.57 -3.02 -9.04
CA LEU A 23 5.85 -4.20 -8.21
C LEU A 23 4.84 -5.32 -8.49
N GLY A 24 3.55 -4.99 -8.64
CA GLY A 24 2.52 -5.95 -9.05
C GLY A 24 2.80 -6.59 -10.42
N TYR A 25 3.33 -5.81 -11.37
CA TYR A 25 3.78 -6.32 -12.67
C TYR A 25 4.96 -7.30 -12.54
N LEU A 26 5.99 -6.97 -11.76
CA LEU A 26 7.15 -7.86 -11.55
C LEU A 26 6.75 -9.15 -10.80
N ILE A 27 5.94 -9.05 -9.75
CA ILE A 27 5.43 -10.22 -9.03
C ILE A 27 4.65 -11.13 -9.98
N ASN A 28 3.81 -10.57 -10.85
CA ASN A 28 3.08 -11.33 -11.85
C ASN A 28 4.00 -12.00 -12.88
N GLY A 29 5.12 -11.38 -13.23
CA GLY A 29 6.12 -11.98 -14.11
C GLY A 29 6.79 -13.22 -13.52
N ALA A 30 6.96 -13.25 -12.20
CA ALA A 30 7.53 -14.39 -11.47
C ALA A 30 6.49 -15.46 -11.09
N TRP A 31 5.21 -15.11 -11.11
CA TRP A 31 4.14 -15.95 -10.56
C TRP A 31 3.63 -17.00 -11.57
N THR A 32 3.60 -18.26 -11.13
CA THR A 32 2.93 -19.36 -11.83
C THR A 32 1.98 -20.10 -10.89
N GLU A 33 0.86 -20.59 -11.41
CA GLU A 33 -0.11 -21.33 -10.59
C GLU A 33 0.52 -22.60 -10.01
N GLY A 34 0.37 -22.81 -8.70
CA GLY A 34 0.96 -23.95 -7.98
C GLY A 34 2.45 -23.83 -7.65
N ILE A 35 3.08 -22.66 -7.86
CA ILE A 35 4.49 -22.45 -7.50
C ILE A 35 4.73 -22.56 -5.99
N ALA A 36 5.79 -23.27 -5.60
CA ALA A 36 6.26 -23.28 -4.21
C ALA A 36 6.91 -21.94 -3.85
N PHE A 37 6.83 -21.54 -2.57
CA PHE A 37 7.38 -20.24 -2.14
C PHE A 37 8.88 -20.10 -2.44
N ASN A 38 9.67 -21.15 -2.22
CA ASN A 38 11.11 -21.12 -2.48
C ASN A 38 11.40 -20.88 -3.97
N GLU A 39 10.69 -21.58 -4.87
CA GLU A 39 10.84 -21.40 -6.31
C GLU A 39 10.36 -20.02 -6.77
N PHE A 40 9.28 -19.49 -6.16
CA PHE A 40 8.83 -18.13 -6.43
C PHE A 40 9.92 -17.10 -6.11
N MET A 41 10.62 -17.26 -4.99
CA MET A 41 11.70 -16.34 -4.61
C MET A 41 12.85 -16.34 -5.62
N ASP A 42 13.22 -17.52 -6.13
CA ASP A 42 14.26 -17.64 -7.17
C ASP A 42 13.82 -16.95 -8.46
N ARG A 43 12.60 -17.20 -8.94
CA ARG A 43 12.06 -16.55 -10.15
C ARG A 43 11.86 -15.05 -9.98
N PHE A 44 11.43 -14.62 -8.81
CA PHE A 44 11.28 -13.19 -8.52
C PHE A 44 12.63 -12.48 -8.54
N ASN A 45 13.69 -13.14 -8.09
CA ASN A 45 15.05 -12.61 -8.21
C ASN A 45 15.50 -12.52 -9.67
N GLU A 46 15.21 -13.53 -10.50
CA GLU A 46 15.49 -13.48 -11.95
C GLU A 46 14.75 -12.32 -12.65
N VAL A 47 13.47 -12.13 -12.32
CA VAL A 47 12.67 -11.01 -12.83
C VAL A 47 13.24 -9.66 -12.39
N CYS A 48 13.67 -9.56 -11.13
CA CYS A 48 14.31 -8.35 -10.59
C CYS A 48 15.68 -8.07 -11.21
N ALA A 49 16.40 -9.08 -11.71
CA ALA A 49 17.71 -8.93 -12.34
C ALA A 49 17.62 -8.28 -13.74
N VAL A 50 16.49 -8.46 -14.43
CA VAL A 50 16.21 -7.88 -15.76
C VAL A 50 14.86 -7.14 -15.76
N PRO A 51 14.73 -6.08 -14.94
CA PRO A 51 13.44 -5.51 -14.57
C PRO A 51 12.67 -4.87 -15.74
N PHE A 52 13.38 -4.47 -16.80
CA PHE A 52 12.78 -3.86 -18.00
C PHE A 52 12.39 -4.87 -19.09
N ALA A 53 12.52 -6.17 -18.84
CA ALA A 53 12.02 -7.18 -19.75
C ALA A 53 10.48 -7.21 -19.77
N ASN A 54 9.93 -7.85 -20.81
CA ASN A 54 8.49 -7.98 -20.97
C ASN A 54 7.95 -9.23 -20.25
N TYR A 55 7.16 -8.98 -19.21
CA TYR A 55 6.46 -9.97 -18.39
C TYR A 55 4.94 -9.89 -18.53
N TYR A 56 4.47 -9.14 -19.53
CA TYR A 56 3.04 -8.93 -19.75
C TYR A 56 2.36 -10.24 -20.14
N ASN A 57 1.29 -10.58 -19.43
CA ASN A 57 0.46 -11.75 -19.66
C ASN A 57 -1.01 -11.47 -19.29
N SER A 58 -1.87 -12.48 -19.44
CA SER A 58 -3.31 -12.40 -19.19
C SER A 58 -3.68 -11.97 -17.76
N ASN A 59 -2.80 -12.19 -16.79
CA ASN A 59 -3.01 -11.90 -15.37
C ASN A 59 -2.42 -10.55 -14.94
N THR A 60 -1.59 -9.92 -15.77
CA THR A 60 -0.89 -8.67 -15.42
C THR A 60 -1.84 -7.58 -14.93
N VAL A 61 -2.92 -7.31 -15.67
CA VAL A 61 -3.89 -6.28 -15.29
C VAL A 61 -4.52 -6.58 -13.93
N LYS A 62 -4.84 -7.85 -13.66
CA LYS A 62 -5.42 -8.30 -12.39
C LYS A 62 -4.42 -8.09 -11.24
N ALA A 63 -3.17 -8.51 -11.42
CA ALA A 63 -2.12 -8.37 -10.42
C ALA A 63 -1.81 -6.90 -10.11
N VAL A 64 -1.71 -6.06 -11.13
CA VAL A 64 -1.51 -4.61 -10.97
C VAL A 64 -2.70 -3.98 -10.22
N ALA A 65 -3.94 -4.34 -10.57
CA ALA A 65 -5.12 -3.84 -9.88
C ALA A 65 -5.15 -4.24 -8.41
N ILE A 66 -4.76 -5.48 -8.07
CA ILE A 66 -4.64 -5.95 -6.69
C ILE A 66 -3.57 -5.15 -5.93
N ALA A 67 -2.39 -4.96 -6.53
CA ALA A 67 -1.30 -4.20 -5.91
C ALA A 67 -1.71 -2.74 -5.64
N LEU A 68 -2.38 -2.10 -6.59
CA LEU A 68 -2.94 -0.75 -6.43
C LEU A 68 -4.04 -0.71 -5.36
N GLY A 69 -4.89 -1.74 -5.28
CA GLY A 69 -5.91 -1.87 -4.25
C GLY A 69 -5.33 -1.95 -2.83
N ILE A 70 -4.28 -2.76 -2.65
CA ILE A 70 -3.53 -2.86 -1.38
C ILE A 70 -2.89 -1.51 -1.03
N TYR A 71 -2.26 -0.86 -2.01
CA TYR A 71 -1.67 0.46 -1.81
C TYR A 71 -2.71 1.51 -1.41
N ALA A 72 -3.85 1.55 -2.11
CA ALA A 72 -4.96 2.45 -1.78
C ALA A 72 -5.48 2.19 -0.36
N MET A 73 -5.60 0.92 0.05
CA MET A 73 -5.98 0.56 1.41
C MET A 73 -4.97 1.07 2.44
N ALA A 74 -3.67 0.92 2.19
CA ALA A 74 -2.62 1.44 3.06
C ALA A 74 -2.69 2.98 3.20
N ILE A 75 -2.99 3.70 2.11
CA ILE A 75 -3.20 5.15 2.14
C ILE A 75 -4.44 5.53 2.95
N VAL A 76 -5.56 4.83 2.77
CA VAL A 76 -6.76 5.04 3.58
C VAL A 76 -6.47 4.83 5.06
N MET A 77 -5.81 3.73 5.41
CA MET A 77 -5.38 3.44 6.79
C MET A 77 -4.47 4.52 7.35
N TYR A 78 -3.53 5.03 6.54
CA TYR A 78 -2.66 6.12 6.94
C TYR A 78 -3.47 7.36 7.32
N TYR A 79 -4.43 7.78 6.47
CA TYR A 79 -5.30 8.92 6.74
C TYR A 79 -6.24 8.70 7.93
N THR A 80 -6.83 7.52 8.09
CA THR A 80 -7.69 7.22 9.24
C THR A 80 -6.89 7.22 10.55
N SER A 81 -5.62 6.78 10.53
CA SER A 81 -4.70 6.86 11.68
C SER A 81 -4.30 8.28 12.08
N GLN A 82 -4.60 9.30 11.25
CA GLN A 82 -4.37 10.71 11.61
C GLN A 82 -5.52 11.28 12.44
N ARG A 83 -6.66 10.60 12.55
CA ARG A 83 -7.75 11.01 13.42
C ARG A 83 -7.43 10.63 14.86
N ASN A 84 -7.58 11.58 15.76
CA ASN A 84 -7.44 11.33 17.19
C ASN A 84 -8.73 10.71 17.73
N TYR A 85 -8.87 9.40 17.59
CA TYR A 85 -9.86 8.63 18.32
C TYR A 85 -9.29 8.41 19.71
N MET A 86 -9.66 9.22 20.71
CA MET A 86 -9.14 9.06 22.07
C MET A 86 -9.65 7.72 22.63
N PRO A 87 -8.86 6.64 22.64
CA PRO A 87 -9.35 5.34 23.07
C PRO A 87 -9.42 5.37 24.60
N GLY A 88 -10.61 5.15 25.16
CA GLY A 88 -10.82 5.21 26.61
C GLY A 88 -10.98 6.61 27.22
N LYS A 89 -11.12 7.67 26.40
CA LYS A 89 -11.74 8.92 26.87
C LYS A 89 -13.13 9.02 26.28
N GLU A 90 -14.15 8.89 27.12
CA GLU A 90 -15.51 9.18 26.71
C GLU A 90 -15.60 10.61 26.18
N PHE A 91 -16.33 10.78 25.10
CA PHE A 91 -16.50 12.04 24.39
C PHE A 91 -17.05 13.11 25.35
N GLY A 92 -16.17 13.95 25.89
CA GLY A 92 -16.54 15.05 26.77
C GLY A 92 -16.08 14.84 28.20
N THR A 93 -14.84 15.22 28.50
CA THR A 93 -14.56 15.74 29.85
C THR A 93 -15.17 17.14 29.88
N ALA A 94 -16.39 17.25 30.41
CA ALA A 94 -17.03 18.54 30.66
C ALA A 94 -16.04 19.42 31.42
N ARG A 95 -15.69 20.57 30.84
CA ARG A 95 -14.95 21.59 31.57
C ARG A 95 -16.00 22.51 32.17
N PHE A 96 -15.94 22.71 33.49
CA PHE A 96 -16.70 23.77 34.12
C PHE A 96 -16.29 25.10 33.48
N GLU A 97 -17.27 25.87 33.00
CA GLU A 97 -17.03 27.28 32.67
C GLU A 97 -16.68 28.01 33.97
N ASN A 98 -15.68 28.89 33.90
CA ASN A 98 -15.31 29.73 35.03
C ASN A 98 -16.42 30.77 35.28
N PRO A 99 -16.66 31.13 36.55
CA PRO A 99 -17.72 32.04 36.96
C PRO A 99 -17.57 33.45 36.38
#